data_AF-A0A349YJB1-F1
#
_entry.id   AF-A0A349YJB1-F1
#
_cell.length_a   1.000
_cell.length_b   1.000
_cell.length_c   1.000
_cell.angle_alpha   90.00
_cell.angle_beta   90.00
_cell.angle_gamma   90.00
#
_symmetry.space_group_name_H-M   'P 1'
#
loop_
_entity.id
_entity.type
_entity.pdbx_description
1 polymer ?
#
loop_
_entity_poly.entity_id
_entity_poly.type
_entity_poly.pdbx_seq_one_letter_code
_entity_poly.pdbx_strand_id
1 'polypeptide(L)'
;MEENKERSYDPSNHYGSIKSREYTSMKKVVETTNDLIQVIKESNEYKKYHELYAEIMKNPELLFRVNEYRKRRFEIHLSNVQNYSNMHEELCKEFNDIHSNELTLEFLIAEKHFSNMMKQVNHAILDSVNMDIGFLGE
;
A
#
# COMPACT_ATOMS: atom_id res chain seq x y z
N MET A 1 17.22 50.49 50.58
CA MET A 1 17.18 49.02 50.51
C MET A 1 16.33 48.68 49.30
N GLU A 2 16.99 48.42 48.16
CA GLU A 2 16.31 48.08 46.90
C GLU A 2 16.02 46.57 46.86
N GLU A 3 14.75 46.23 46.68
CA GLU A 3 14.27 44.88 46.41
C GLU A 3 14.75 44.44 45.01
N ASN A 4 15.74 43.55 44.97
CA ASN A 4 16.09 42.82 43.75
C ASN A 4 15.19 41.59 43.65
N LYS A 5 14.07 41.71 42.93
CA LYS A 5 13.24 40.56 42.53
C LYS A 5 13.95 39.81 41.41
N GLU A 6 14.83 38.90 41.77
CA GLU A 6 15.37 37.93 40.82
C GLU A 6 14.22 37.07 40.27
N ARG A 7 13.93 37.27 38.99
CA ARG A 7 12.97 36.49 38.21
C ARG A 7 13.39 35.02 38.30
N SER A 8 12.50 34.18 38.83
CA SER A 8 12.62 32.73 38.80
C SER A 8 12.75 32.27 37.34
N TYR A 9 13.95 31.85 36.95
CA TYR A 9 14.20 31.25 35.66
C TYR A 9 13.69 29.81 35.71
N ASP A 10 12.43 29.60 35.33
CA ASP A 10 11.85 28.28 35.17
C ASP A 10 12.39 27.63 33.88
N PRO A 11 13.23 26.58 33.97
CA PRO A 11 13.80 25.91 32.80
C PRO A 11 12.75 25.10 32.01
N SER A 12 11.53 24.94 32.56
CA SER A 12 10.45 24.14 31.98
C SER A 12 9.86 24.74 30.69
N ASN A 13 10.07 26.04 30.45
CA ASN A 13 9.44 26.74 29.33
C ASN A 13 10.06 26.46 27.95
N HIS A 14 11.12 25.64 27.87
CA HIS A 14 11.73 25.26 26.60
C HIS A 14 11.16 23.94 26.01
N TYR A 15 10.51 23.11 26.83
CA TYR A 15 10.05 21.78 26.41
C TYR A 15 8.64 21.75 25.81
N GLY A 16 7.76 22.71 26.16
CA GLY A 16 6.38 22.76 25.67
C GLY A 16 6.25 23.20 24.20
N SER A 17 7.16 24.05 23.74
CA SER A 17 7.17 24.59 22.38
C SER A 17 7.66 23.58 21.33
N ILE A 18 8.48 22.60 21.74
CA ILE A 18 9.01 21.56 20.87
C ILE A 18 7.95 20.46 20.66
N LYS A 19 7.30 20.00 21.73
CA LYS A 19 6.25 18.97 21.66
C LYS A 19 5.01 19.41 20.87
N SER A 20 4.61 20.68 20.98
CA SER A 20 3.43 21.21 20.25
C SER A 20 3.66 21.30 18.74
N ARG A 21 4.89 21.60 18.31
CA ARG A 21 5.26 21.72 16.89
C ARG A 21 5.41 20.36 16.21
N GLU A 22 5.97 19.35 16.90
CA GLU A 22 6.02 17.95 16.43
C GLU A 22 4.63 17.33 16.30
N TYR A 23 3.74 17.56 17.26
CA TYR A 23 2.34 17.08 17.20
C TYR A 23 1.58 17.68 16.01
N THR A 24 1.87 18.95 15.67
CA THR A 24 1.23 19.64 14.54
C THR A 24 1.74 19.11 13.19
N SER A 25 3.04 18.79 13.09
CA SER A 25 3.64 18.22 11.88
C SER A 25 3.11 16.82 11.58
N MET A 26 3.09 15.93 12.59
CA MET A 26 2.57 14.57 12.42
C MET A 26 1.07 14.57 12.09
N LYS A 27 0.29 15.47 12.71
CA LYS A 27 -1.13 15.64 12.40
C LYS A 27 -1.33 16.00 10.92
N LYS A 28 -0.55 16.93 10.39
CA LYS A 28 -0.61 17.33 8.97
C LYS A 28 -0.23 16.20 8.01
N VAL A 29 0.76 15.37 8.38
CA VAL A 29 1.12 14.17 7.61
C VAL A 29 -0.06 13.20 7.54
N VAL A 30 -0.72 12.92 8.66
CA VAL A 30 -1.89 12.04 8.72
C VAL A 30 -3.06 12.60 7.90
N GLU A 31 -3.35 13.90 8.02
CA GLU A 31 -4.39 14.57 7.24
C GLU A 31 -4.13 14.45 5.73
N THR A 32 -2.93 14.78 5.27
CA THR A 32 -2.56 14.68 3.85
C THR A 32 -2.60 13.24 3.35
N THR A 33 -2.25 12.27 4.22
CA THR A 33 -2.35 10.84 3.89
C THR A 33 -3.80 10.41 3.73
N ASN A 34 -4.72 10.92 4.54
CA ASN A 34 -6.14 10.65 4.39
C ASN A 34 -6.69 11.21 3.07
N ASP A 35 -6.26 12.40 2.68
CA ASP A 35 -6.63 12.99 1.38
C ASP A 35 -6.13 12.10 0.22
N LEU A 36 -4.88 11.64 0.29
CA LEU A 36 -4.32 10.70 -0.69
C LEU A 36 -5.12 9.40 -0.74
N ILE A 37 -5.48 8.83 0.42
CA ILE A 37 -6.30 7.61 0.49
C ILE A 37 -7.67 7.85 -0.16
N GLN A 38 -8.29 9.01 0.05
CA GLN A 38 -9.56 9.35 -0.57
C GLN A 38 -9.44 9.40 -2.09
N VAL A 39 -8.42 10.08 -2.62
CA VAL A 39 -8.17 10.14 -4.06
C VAL A 39 -7.92 8.75 -4.65
N ILE A 40 -7.15 7.91 -3.95
CA ILE A 40 -6.93 6.52 -4.35
C ILE A 40 -8.27 5.75 -4.40
N LYS A 41 -9.15 5.92 -3.41
CA LYS A 41 -10.47 5.28 -3.41
C LYS A 41 -11.40 5.80 -4.49
N GLU A 42 -11.23 7.05 -4.90
CA GLU A 42 -12.00 7.67 -5.98
C GLU A 42 -11.48 7.29 -7.37
N SER A 43 -10.25 6.78 -7.47
CA SER A 43 -9.64 6.31 -8.73
C SER A 43 -10.46 5.19 -9.38
N ASN A 44 -10.43 5.15 -10.71
CA ASN A 44 -11.12 4.13 -11.49
C ASN A 44 -10.50 2.75 -11.25
N GLU A 45 -9.19 2.71 -11.04
CA GLU A 45 -8.40 1.51 -10.75
C GLU A 45 -8.87 0.84 -9.46
N TYR A 46 -9.04 1.60 -8.37
CA TYR A 46 -9.53 1.07 -7.11
C TYR A 46 -11.00 0.65 -7.20
N LYS A 47 -11.87 1.49 -7.77
CA LYS A 47 -13.30 1.19 -7.90
C LYS A 47 -13.53 -0.09 -8.70
N LYS A 48 -12.90 -0.20 -9.87
CA LYS A 48 -13.02 -1.37 -10.75
C LYS A 48 -12.49 -2.63 -10.07
N TYR A 49 -11.33 -2.55 -9.40
CA TYR A 49 -10.81 -3.66 -8.61
C TYR A 49 -11.79 -4.09 -7.51
N HIS A 50 -12.34 -3.12 -6.77
CA HIS A 50 -13.23 -3.39 -5.64
C HIS A 50 -14.58 -3.97 -6.08
N GLU A 51 -15.18 -3.45 -7.15
CA GLU A 51 -16.42 -3.95 -7.73
C GLU A 51 -16.28 -5.39 -8.22
N LEU A 52 -15.24 -5.68 -9.01
CA LEU A 52 -14.98 -7.03 -9.51
C LEU A 52 -14.68 -8.02 -8.37
N TYR A 53 -13.97 -7.57 -7.33
CA TYR A 53 -13.74 -8.39 -6.15
C TYR A 53 -15.05 -8.71 -5.41
N ALA A 54 -15.94 -7.72 -5.27
CA ALA A 54 -17.25 -7.91 -4.64
C ALA A 54 -18.11 -8.92 -5.42
N GLU A 55 -18.05 -8.92 -6.75
CA GLU A 55 -18.73 -9.93 -7.58
C GLU A 55 -18.13 -11.32 -7.38
N ILE A 56 -16.80 -11.46 -7.33
CA ILE A 56 -16.14 -12.74 -7.05
C ILE A 56 -16.51 -13.26 -5.66
N MET A 57 -16.62 -12.39 -4.66
CA MET A 57 -16.99 -12.76 -3.29
C MET A 57 -18.40 -13.37 -3.18
N LYS A 58 -19.30 -13.09 -4.13
CA LYS A 58 -20.64 -13.70 -4.16
C LYS A 58 -20.59 -15.20 -4.47
N ASN A 59 -19.50 -15.69 -5.04
CA ASN A 59 -19.29 -17.11 -5.32
C ASN A 59 -18.08 -17.65 -4.52
N PRO A 60 -18.31 -18.36 -3.40
CA PRO A 60 -17.25 -18.88 -2.54
C PRO A 60 -16.28 -19.84 -3.25
N GLU A 61 -16.77 -20.65 -4.19
CA GLU A 61 -15.95 -21.59 -4.95
C GLU A 61 -15.00 -20.86 -5.90
N LEU A 62 -15.52 -19.84 -6.59
CA LEU A 62 -14.72 -18.98 -7.46
C LEU A 62 -13.67 -18.20 -6.67
N LEU A 63 -14.07 -17.62 -5.52
CA LEU A 63 -13.16 -16.91 -4.63
C LEU A 63 -12.02 -17.82 -4.13
N PHE A 64 -12.32 -19.06 -3.76
CA PHE A 64 -11.32 -20.02 -3.32
C PHE A 64 -10.29 -20.29 -4.43
N ARG A 65 -10.76 -20.58 -5.66
CA ARG A 65 -9.88 -20.79 -6.82
C ARG A 65 -9.01 -19.57 -7.13
N VAL A 66 -9.59 -18.37 -7.13
CA VAL A 66 -8.87 -17.10 -7.36
C VAL A 66 -7.80 -16.86 -6.30
N ASN A 67 -8.12 -17.10 -5.03
CA ASN A 67 -7.16 -16.92 -3.95
C ASN A 67 -6.02 -17.95 -3.99
N GLU A 68 -6.30 -19.20 -4.37
CA GLU A 68 -5.25 -20.20 -4.62
C GLU A 68 -4.31 -19.75 -5.74
N TYR A 69 -4.83 -19.23 -6.86
CA TYR A 69 -4.02 -18.66 -7.93
C TYR A 69 -3.15 -17.49 -7.44
N ARG A 70 -3.74 -16.54 -6.71
CA ARG A 70 -3.02 -15.37 -6.16
C ARG A 70 -1.88 -15.79 -5.22
N LYS A 71 -2.15 -16.75 -4.31
CA LYS A 71 -1.17 -17.26 -3.35
C LYS A 71 0.00 -17.93 -4.06
N ARG A 72 -0.29 -18.83 -5.00
CA ARG A 72 0.73 -19.57 -5.75
C ARG A 72 1.57 -18.66 -6.65
N ARG A 73 0.93 -17.66 -7.26
CA ARG A 73 1.61 -16.60 -8.01
C ARG A 73 2.54 -15.78 -7.12
N PHE A 74 2.14 -15.49 -5.89
CA PHE A 74 2.98 -14.79 -4.91
C PHE A 74 4.18 -15.63 -4.46
N GLU A 75 3.98 -16.92 -4.16
CA GLU A 75 5.05 -17.85 -3.80
C GLU A 75 6.11 -18.00 -4.91
N ILE A 76 5.68 -18.06 -6.18
CA ILE A 76 6.58 -18.07 -7.34
C ILE A 76 7.37 -16.76 -7.45
N HIS A 77 6.74 -15.62 -7.16
CA HIS A 77 7.41 -14.33 -7.19
C HIS A 77 8.47 -14.21 -6.07
N LEU A 78 8.16 -14.67 -4.86
CA LEU A 78 9.05 -14.57 -3.70
C LEU A 78 10.28 -15.47 -3.82
N SER A 79 10.16 -16.59 -4.53
CA SER A 79 11.21 -17.60 -4.62
C SER A 79 12.36 -17.25 -5.58
N ASN A 80 12.30 -16.11 -6.31
CA ASN A 80 13.35 -15.62 -7.23
C ASN A 80 13.97 -16.72 -8.14
N VAL A 81 13.14 -17.69 -8.54
CA VAL A 81 13.61 -18.86 -9.27
C VAL A 81 13.93 -18.47 -10.71
N GLN A 82 15.09 -18.89 -11.22
CA GLN A 82 15.50 -18.70 -12.63
C GLN A 82 14.46 -19.24 -13.65
N ASN A 83 13.53 -20.09 -13.22
CA ASN A 83 12.44 -20.67 -14.01
C ASN A 83 11.08 -19.96 -13.85
N TYR A 84 11.04 -18.72 -13.35
CA TYR A 84 9.80 -17.94 -13.16
C TYR A 84 8.86 -18.00 -14.37
N SER A 85 9.40 -17.83 -15.59
CA SER A 85 8.59 -17.85 -16.82
C SER A 85 7.89 -19.19 -17.05
N ASN A 86 8.59 -20.30 -16.82
CA ASN A 86 8.04 -21.64 -17.01
C ASN A 86 6.99 -21.95 -15.93
N MET A 87 7.28 -21.62 -14.66
CA MET A 87 6.33 -21.82 -13.55
C MET A 87 5.09 -20.94 -13.69
N HIS A 88 5.24 -19.72 -14.20
CA HIS A 88 4.11 -18.84 -14.50
C HIS A 88 3.25 -19.39 -15.63
N GLU A 89 3.85 -19.92 -16.69
CA GLU A 89 3.12 -20.55 -17.80
C GLU A 89 2.36 -21.80 -17.35
N GLU A 90 3.00 -22.65 -16.53
CA GLU A 90 2.34 -23.81 -15.90
C GLU A 90 1.19 -23.39 -15.00
N LEU A 91 1.35 -22.32 -14.21
CA LEU A 91 0.29 -21.77 -13.38
C LEU A 91 -0.88 -21.24 -14.23
N CYS A 92 -0.61 -20.55 -15.34
CA CYS A 92 -1.65 -20.12 -16.28
C CYS A 92 -2.41 -21.31 -16.90
N LYS A 93 -1.71 -22.43 -17.17
CA LYS A 93 -2.33 -23.66 -17.66
C LYS A 93 -3.18 -24.37 -16.59
N GLU A 94 -2.68 -24.47 -15.36
CA GLU A 94 -3.37 -25.10 -14.22
C GLU A 94 -4.65 -24.36 -13.81
N PHE A 95 -4.65 -23.04 -14.01
CA PHE A 95 -5.79 -22.16 -13.73
C PHE A 95 -6.44 -21.64 -15.02
N ASN A 96 -6.50 -22.47 -16.07
CA ASN A 96 -7.16 -22.08 -17.33
C ASN A 96 -8.68 -21.84 -17.14
N ASP A 97 -9.29 -22.50 -16.16
CA ASP A 97 -10.68 -22.27 -15.74
C ASP A 97 -10.91 -20.85 -15.21
N ILE A 98 -9.92 -20.29 -14.51
CA ILE A 98 -9.91 -18.88 -14.06
C ILE A 98 -9.77 -17.94 -15.26
N HIS A 99 -8.89 -18.26 -16.22
CA HIS A 99 -8.68 -17.43 -17.42
C HIS A 99 -9.84 -17.53 -18.42
N SER A 100 -10.62 -18.62 -18.36
CA SER A 100 -11.81 -18.82 -19.19
C SER A 100 -13.03 -18.08 -18.66
N ASN A 101 -13.03 -17.68 -17.38
CA ASN A 101 -14.11 -16.89 -16.79
C ASN A 101 -13.83 -15.39 -16.99
N GLU A 102 -14.66 -14.72 -17.77
CA GLU A 102 -14.54 -13.31 -18.10
C GLU A 102 -14.45 -12.42 -16.85
N LEU A 103 -15.27 -12.68 -15.82
CA LEU A 103 -15.26 -11.93 -14.56
C LEU A 103 -13.90 -12.02 -13.86
N THR A 104 -13.32 -13.22 -13.85
CA THR A 104 -12.06 -13.48 -13.17
C THR A 104 -10.88 -12.89 -13.93
N LEU A 105 -10.88 -12.99 -15.26
CA LEU A 105 -9.87 -12.36 -16.10
C LEU A 105 -9.88 -10.83 -15.93
N GLU A 106 -11.07 -10.22 -15.96
CA GLU A 106 -11.22 -8.78 -15.72
C GLU A 106 -10.73 -8.38 -14.33
N PHE A 107 -11.02 -9.18 -13.31
CA PHE A 107 -10.52 -8.96 -11.95
C PHE A 107 -8.99 -9.00 -11.90
N LEU A 108 -8.34 -9.99 -12.51
CA LEU A 108 -6.88 -10.11 -12.51
C LEU A 108 -6.20 -8.94 -13.24
N ILE A 109 -6.81 -8.46 -14.34
CA ILE A 109 -6.36 -7.26 -15.04
C ILE A 109 -6.49 -6.04 -14.12
N ALA A 110 -7.67 -5.83 -13.51
CA ALA A 110 -7.91 -4.72 -12.59
C ALA A 110 -6.96 -4.75 -11.38
N GLU A 111 -6.70 -5.92 -10.81
CA GLU A 111 -5.72 -6.13 -9.73
C GLU A 111 -4.32 -5.68 -10.17
N LYS A 112 -3.89 -6.05 -11.38
CA LYS A 112 -2.57 -5.66 -11.88
C LYS A 112 -2.46 -4.14 -12.08
N HIS A 113 -3.49 -3.50 -12.62
CA HIS A 113 -3.53 -2.05 -12.76
C HIS A 113 -3.48 -1.34 -11.39
N PHE A 114 -4.32 -1.78 -10.44
CA PHE A 114 -4.33 -1.22 -9.08
C PHE A 114 -3.00 -1.43 -8.35
N SER A 115 -2.41 -2.62 -8.44
CA SER A 115 -1.10 -2.91 -7.85
C SER A 115 0.00 -2.01 -8.43
N ASN A 116 0.02 -1.80 -9.75
CA ASN A 116 0.98 -0.91 -10.39
C ASN A 116 0.79 0.56 -9.99
N MET A 117 -0.45 1.03 -9.84
CA MET A 117 -0.74 2.37 -9.33
C MET A 117 -0.19 2.52 -7.90
N MET A 118 -0.47 1.56 -7.01
CA MET A 118 0.04 1.59 -5.63
C MET A 118 1.56 1.52 -5.56
N LYS A 119 2.21 0.74 -6.44
CA LYS A 119 3.69 0.73 -6.54
C LYS A 119 4.24 2.11 -6.90
N GLN A 120 3.64 2.80 -7.88
CA GLN A 120 4.05 4.15 -8.27
C GLN A 120 3.86 5.16 -7.14
N VAL A 121 2.72 5.10 -6.43
CA VAL A 121 2.47 5.95 -5.26
C VAL A 121 3.52 5.70 -4.17
N ASN A 122 3.78 4.44 -3.83
CA ASN A 122 4.79 4.09 -2.83
C ASN A 122 6.19 4.53 -3.24
N HIS A 123 6.58 4.30 -4.50
CA HIS A 123 7.88 4.74 -5.03
C HIS A 123 8.03 6.26 -4.96
N ALA A 124 7.00 7.02 -5.36
CA ALA A 124 7.02 8.48 -5.28
C ALA A 124 7.18 8.98 -3.84
N ILE A 125 6.52 8.33 -2.86
CA ILE A 125 6.66 8.68 -1.43
C ILE A 125 8.07 8.33 -0.93
N LEU A 126 8.58 7.14 -1.22
CA LEU A 126 9.88 6.67 -0.73
C LEU A 126 11.05 7.47 -1.33
N ASP A 127 11.02 7.72 -2.64
CA ASP A 127 12.00 8.56 -3.33
C ASP A 127 12.02 9.99 -2.79
N SER A 128 10.83 10.60 -2.63
CA SER A 128 10.72 12.01 -2.24
C SER A 128 11.16 12.25 -0.79
N VAL A 129 11.11 11.23 0.05
CA VAL A 129 11.50 11.30 1.47
C VAL A 129 12.98 10.93 1.66
N ASN A 130 13.72 10.62 0.58
CA ASN A 130 15.09 10.08 0.64
C ASN A 130 15.20 8.94 1.67
N MET A 131 14.14 8.13 1.78
CA MET A 131 14.16 7.00 2.69
C MET A 131 15.07 5.96 2.06
N ASP A 132 16.24 5.71 2.66
CA ASP A 132 17.17 4.70 2.17
C ASP A 132 16.48 3.33 2.27
N ILE A 133 15.96 2.85 1.15
CA ILE A 133 15.35 1.54 0.98
C ILE A 133 16.32 0.54 0.34
N GLY A 134 17.57 0.94 0.09
CA GLY A 134 18.60 0.10 -0.54
C GLY A 134 18.96 -1.13 0.30
N PHE A 135 18.63 -1.13 1.60
CA PHE A 135 18.83 -2.28 2.48
C PHE A 135 17.81 -3.41 2.28
N LEU A 136 16.71 -3.19 1.54
CA LEU A 136 15.67 -4.19 1.32
C LEU A 136 15.96 -5.13 0.13
N GLY A 137 16.98 -4.85 -0.68
CA GLY A 137 17.43 -5.67 -1.81
C GLY A 137 16.53 -5.57 -3.05
N GLU A 138 17.13 -5.54 -4.24
CA GLU A 138 16.46 -5.79 -5.53
C GLU A 138 16.15 -7.29 -5.72
#